data_AF-A0A7Y2YDY3-F1
#
_entry.id   AF-A0A7Y2YDY3-F1
#
_cell.length_a   1.000
_cell.length_b   1.000
_cell.length_c   1.000
_cell.angle_alpha   90.00
_cell.angle_beta   90.00
_cell.angle_gamma   90.00
#
_symmetry.space_group_name_H-M   'P 1'
#
loop_
_entity.id
_entity.type
_entity.pdbx_description
1 polymer ?
#
loop_
_entity_poly.entity_id
_entity_poly.type
_entity_poly.pdbx_seq_one_letter_code
_entity_poly.pdbx_strand_id
1 'polypeptide(L)'
;VLLGCFAHGFLPGYTAERPRDMSLMYREVAGEPSGHIVLESLYRRHDRDYAKVHGFTMEEIDSGRLESTERPVRSVPALGLPGAMFEAEAAIAENGLWRRRLEVSLQANSPVLFLTLDGDAGLQKARVNGIVALDTDIVGKRKRALRGLRLVYPGDEPLVIELLTEAEGELDLAAATWHPLPGVLTAPFMGNWPDDAQPFLFGPRAELVQKFTLPGGEAVLLE
;
A
#
# COMPACT_ATOMS: atom_id res chain seq x y z
N VAL A 1 -38.03 -29.25 -37.90
CA VAL A 1 -37.17 -28.08 -37.63
C VAL A 1 -37.35 -27.71 -36.17
N LEU A 2 -36.40 -28.07 -35.32
CA LEU A 2 -36.41 -27.72 -33.88
C LEU A 2 -35.97 -26.26 -33.75
N LEU A 3 -36.90 -25.37 -33.39
CA LEU A 3 -36.58 -24.00 -32.99
C LEU A 3 -36.09 -24.05 -31.53
N GLY A 4 -34.77 -24.07 -31.34
CA GLY A 4 -34.17 -23.95 -30.01
C GLY A 4 -34.12 -22.49 -29.59
N CYS A 5 -34.95 -22.09 -28.62
CA CYS A 5 -34.76 -20.83 -27.91
C CYS A 5 -33.58 -20.96 -26.95
N PHE A 6 -32.50 -20.22 -27.20
CA PHE A 6 -31.45 -19.97 -26.21
C PHE A 6 -31.98 -18.97 -25.18
N ALA A 7 -32.49 -19.47 -24.05
CA ALA A 7 -32.65 -18.66 -22.87
C ALA A 7 -31.25 -18.39 -22.29
N HIS A 8 -30.76 -17.17 -22.41
CA HIS A 8 -29.67 -16.72 -21.56
C HIS A 8 -30.22 -16.69 -20.13
N GLY A 9 -29.80 -17.64 -19.31
CA GLY A 9 -30.04 -17.57 -17.88
C GLY A 9 -29.41 -16.27 -17.38
N PHE A 10 -30.24 -15.36 -16.90
CA PHE A 10 -29.80 -14.21 -16.11
C PHE A 10 -28.95 -14.77 -14.95
N LEU A 11 -27.64 -14.55 -14.99
CA LEU A 11 -26.84 -14.54 -13.77
C LEU A 11 -27.55 -13.59 -12.78
N PRO A 12 -27.63 -13.90 -11.48
CA PRO A 12 -28.25 -13.01 -10.51
C PRO A 12 -27.66 -11.62 -10.68
N GLY A 13 -28.49 -10.70 -11.19
CA GLY A 13 -28.02 -9.48 -11.83
C GLY A 13 -27.20 -8.63 -10.87
N TYR A 14 -26.03 -8.21 -11.34
CA TYR A 14 -25.33 -7.05 -10.80
C TYR A 14 -26.28 -5.85 -10.86
N THR A 15 -26.44 -5.15 -9.74
CA THR A 15 -27.29 -3.96 -9.58
C THR A 15 -26.49 -2.88 -8.85
N ALA A 16 -27.00 -1.65 -8.78
CA ALA A 16 -26.41 -0.60 -7.94
C ALA A 16 -26.30 -0.99 -6.45
N GLU A 17 -27.01 -2.04 -6.02
CA GLU A 17 -26.96 -2.63 -4.68
C GLU A 17 -25.96 -3.81 -4.58
N ARG A 18 -25.36 -4.23 -5.71
CA ARG A 18 -24.48 -5.41 -5.85
C ARG A 18 -23.30 -5.12 -6.79
N PRO A 19 -22.32 -4.30 -6.36
CA PRO A 19 -21.21 -3.91 -7.21
C PRO A 19 -20.20 -5.06 -7.35
N ARG A 20 -19.78 -5.35 -8.58
CA ARG A 20 -18.81 -6.42 -8.89
C ARG A 20 -17.38 -5.98 -8.59
N ASP A 21 -16.54 -6.89 -8.10
CA ASP A 21 -15.08 -6.71 -7.97
C ASP A 21 -14.66 -5.54 -7.05
N MET A 22 -15.52 -5.21 -6.07
CA MET A 22 -15.31 -4.14 -5.09
C MET A 22 -14.95 -4.71 -3.72
N SER A 23 -14.08 -4.04 -2.97
CA SER A 23 -13.81 -4.33 -1.55
C SER A 23 -13.85 -3.06 -0.73
N LEU A 24 -13.97 -3.22 0.58
CA LEU A 24 -13.65 -2.20 1.55
C LEU A 24 -12.21 -2.35 2.00
N MET A 25 -11.61 -1.21 2.26
CA MET A 25 -10.29 -1.08 2.84
C MET A 25 -10.33 0.12 3.78
N TYR A 26 -9.56 0.08 4.86
CA TYR A 26 -9.38 1.23 5.73
C TYR A 26 -7.97 1.76 5.55
N ARG A 27 -7.82 3.09 5.54
CA ARG A 27 -6.52 3.77 5.49
C ARG A 27 -6.46 4.85 6.55
N GLU A 28 -5.38 4.82 7.32
CA GLU A 28 -5.00 5.86 8.27
C GLU A 28 -3.61 6.39 7.90
N VAL A 29 -3.41 7.70 8.03
CA VAL A 29 -2.09 8.32 7.92
C VAL A 29 -1.66 8.70 9.32
N ALA A 30 -0.47 8.29 9.73
CA ALA A 30 0.03 8.52 11.08
C ALA A 30 0.09 10.03 11.39
N GLY A 31 -0.49 10.41 12.53
CA GLY A 31 -0.59 11.81 12.97
C GLY A 31 -1.86 12.52 12.52
N GLU A 32 -2.62 11.98 11.57
CA GLU A 32 -3.92 12.53 11.20
C GLU A 32 -5.01 12.13 12.21
N PRO A 33 -5.96 13.02 12.54
CA PRO A 33 -7.05 12.70 13.47
C PRO A 33 -8.12 11.79 12.86
N SER A 34 -8.12 11.63 11.54
CA SER A 34 -9.09 10.84 10.79
C SER A 34 -8.43 9.74 9.95
N GLY A 35 -9.17 8.65 9.79
CA GLY A 35 -8.91 7.63 8.78
C GLY A 35 -10.05 7.59 7.76
N HIS A 36 -9.86 6.80 6.72
CA HIS A 36 -10.78 6.70 5.59
C HIS A 36 -11.16 5.25 5.35
N ILE A 37 -12.46 4.96 5.33
CA ILE A 37 -12.98 3.75 4.70
C ILE A 37 -13.01 4.01 3.20
N VAL A 38 -12.29 3.21 2.44
CA VAL A 38 -12.09 3.36 1.00
C VAL A 38 -12.82 2.25 0.28
N LEU A 39 -13.60 2.64 -0.74
CA LEU A 39 -14.21 1.72 -1.67
C LEU A 39 -13.21 1.38 -2.79
N GLU A 40 -12.61 0.20 -2.72
CA GLU A 40 -11.54 -0.25 -3.62
C GLU A 40 -12.05 -1.16 -4.74
N SER A 41 -11.41 -1.09 -5.90
CA SER A 41 -11.72 -1.91 -7.08
C SER A 41 -10.45 -2.51 -7.66
N LEU A 42 -10.46 -3.81 -7.95
CA LEU A 42 -9.33 -4.48 -8.62
C LEU A 42 -8.97 -3.84 -9.97
N TYR A 43 -9.97 -3.29 -10.66
CA TYR A 43 -9.81 -2.68 -11.98
C TYR A 43 -9.72 -1.15 -11.93
N ARG A 44 -9.56 -0.57 -10.73
CA ARG A 44 -9.55 0.88 -10.49
C ARG A 44 -10.81 1.62 -10.98
N ARG A 45 -11.88 0.87 -11.29
CA ARG A 45 -13.20 1.40 -11.67
C ARG A 45 -14.13 1.14 -10.51
N HIS A 46 -14.29 2.14 -9.66
CA HIS A 46 -15.22 2.09 -8.55
C HIS A 46 -16.66 2.29 -9.03
N ASP A 47 -17.61 1.63 -8.36
CA ASP A 47 -19.04 1.87 -8.58
C ASP A 47 -19.46 3.18 -7.89
N ARG A 48 -19.69 4.21 -8.70
CA ARG A 48 -20.06 5.56 -8.22
C ARG A 48 -21.48 5.62 -7.68
N ASP A 49 -22.39 4.82 -8.23
CA ASP A 49 -23.79 4.81 -7.78
C ASP A 49 -23.87 4.14 -6.42
N TYR A 50 -23.17 3.01 -6.24
CA TYR A 50 -23.00 2.38 -4.94
C TYR A 50 -22.36 3.34 -3.93
N ALA A 51 -21.23 3.96 -4.29
CA ALA A 51 -20.55 4.93 -3.42
C ALA A 51 -21.52 6.02 -2.94
N LYS A 52 -22.28 6.61 -3.85
CA LYS A 52 -23.24 7.68 -3.54
C LYS A 52 -24.37 7.23 -2.62
N VAL A 53 -24.97 6.06 -2.86
CA VAL A 53 -26.07 5.52 -2.03
C VAL A 53 -25.59 5.20 -0.61
N HIS A 54 -24.34 4.77 -0.47
CA HIS A 54 -23.74 4.38 0.81
C HIS A 54 -22.97 5.51 1.52
N GLY A 55 -23.10 6.76 1.04
CA GLY A 55 -22.54 7.93 1.69
C GLY A 55 -21.02 8.06 1.58
N PHE A 56 -20.42 7.49 0.54
CA PHE A 56 -19.03 7.75 0.16
C PHE A 56 -18.95 9.00 -0.71
N THR A 57 -17.94 9.81 -0.48
CA THR A 57 -17.60 11.02 -1.22
C THR A 57 -16.32 10.79 -2.02
N MET A 58 -16.25 11.33 -3.24
CA MET A 58 -15.00 11.31 -4.00
C MET A 58 -14.04 12.34 -3.39
N GLU A 59 -12.93 11.86 -2.85
CA GLU A 59 -11.92 12.71 -2.22
C GLU A 59 -10.52 12.28 -2.67
N GLU A 60 -9.62 13.25 -2.68
CA GLU A 60 -8.20 13.02 -2.90
C GLU A 60 -7.56 12.64 -1.56
N ILE A 61 -7.16 11.37 -1.44
CA ILE A 61 -6.54 10.83 -0.23
C ILE A 61 -5.12 10.33 -0.50
N ASP A 62 -4.30 10.27 0.54
CA ASP A 62 -2.98 9.64 0.45
C ASP A 62 -3.10 8.17 -0.01
N SER A 63 -2.28 7.79 -0.99
CA SER A 63 -2.26 6.44 -1.56
C SER A 63 -1.47 5.41 -0.74
N GLY A 64 -0.71 5.87 0.27
CA GLY A 64 0.33 5.12 0.95
C GLY A 64 1.63 5.02 0.16
N ARG A 65 1.78 5.77 -0.94
CA ARG A 65 2.86 5.64 -1.93
C ARG A 65 3.50 6.98 -2.30
N LEU A 66 3.54 7.94 -1.37
CA LEU A 66 4.03 9.31 -1.59
C LEU A 66 3.28 10.07 -2.70
N GLU A 67 2.08 9.61 -3.04
CA GLU A 67 1.19 10.25 -3.99
C GLU A 67 -0.23 10.26 -3.41
N SER A 68 -1.06 11.15 -3.92
CA SER A 68 -2.49 11.16 -3.66
C SER A 68 -3.24 10.41 -4.75
N THR A 69 -4.41 9.88 -4.41
CA THR A 69 -5.32 9.26 -5.37
C THR A 69 -6.76 9.63 -5.05
N GLU A 70 -7.51 9.98 -6.10
CA GLU A 70 -8.95 10.22 -5.98
C GLU A 70 -9.69 8.89 -5.80
N ARG A 71 -10.45 8.77 -4.70
CA ARG A 71 -11.20 7.55 -4.35
C ARG A 71 -12.55 7.90 -3.71
N PRO A 72 -13.56 7.02 -3.83
CA PRO A 72 -14.74 7.11 -2.98
C PRO A 72 -14.36 6.70 -1.56
N VAL A 73 -14.51 7.62 -0.62
CA VAL A 73 -14.13 7.43 0.78
C VAL A 73 -15.23 7.86 1.73
N ARG A 74 -15.15 7.36 2.96
CA ARG A 74 -15.88 7.87 4.10
C ARG A 74 -14.89 8.15 5.23
N SER A 75 -14.81 9.41 5.63
CA SER A 75 -13.97 9.80 6.77
C SER A 75 -14.56 9.30 8.09
N VAL A 76 -13.72 8.76 8.95
CA VAL A 76 -14.04 8.27 10.29
C VAL A 76 -12.91 8.67 11.24
N PRO A 77 -13.12 8.68 12.57
CA PRO A 77 -12.01 8.88 13.51
C PRO A 77 -10.88 7.86 13.26
N ALA A 78 -9.63 8.30 13.40
CA ALA A 78 -8.47 7.43 13.30
C ALA A 78 -8.57 6.30 14.33
N LEU A 79 -8.20 5.08 13.92
CA LEU A 79 -8.25 3.90 14.79
C LEU A 79 -7.01 3.79 15.67
N GLY A 80 -5.93 4.49 15.32
CA GLY A 80 -4.63 4.35 15.99
C GLY A 80 -4.02 2.99 15.66
N LEU A 81 -4.00 2.63 14.37
CA LEU A 81 -3.40 1.37 13.94
C LEU A 81 -1.93 1.28 14.38
N PRO A 82 -1.44 0.08 14.75
CA PRO A 82 -0.05 -0.08 15.15
C PRO A 82 0.89 0.17 13.97
N GLY A 83 1.92 0.97 14.22
CA GLY A 83 2.90 1.34 13.21
C GLY A 83 4.15 0.49 13.21
N ALA A 84 5.14 0.97 12.48
CA ALA A 84 6.50 0.49 12.51
C ALA A 84 7.40 1.57 13.12
N MET A 85 8.45 1.11 13.80
CA MET A 85 9.55 1.97 14.23
C MET A 85 10.67 1.88 13.20
N PHE A 86 11.29 3.02 12.92
CA PHE A 86 12.31 3.19 11.89
C PHE A 86 13.54 3.82 12.53
N GLU A 87 14.68 3.14 12.43
CA GLU A 87 15.98 3.69 12.86
C GLU A 87 16.90 3.71 11.65
N ALA A 88 17.29 4.90 11.22
CA ALA A 88 18.08 5.11 10.02
C ALA A 88 19.49 5.59 10.37
N GLU A 89 20.48 5.06 9.65
CA GLU A 89 21.85 5.56 9.67
C GLU A 89 22.07 6.58 8.55
N ALA A 90 23.09 7.44 8.71
CA ALA A 90 23.55 8.33 7.65
C ALA A 90 23.89 7.55 6.38
N ALA A 91 23.60 8.14 5.21
CA ALA A 91 23.92 7.48 3.95
C ALA A 91 25.44 7.44 3.72
N ILE A 92 25.92 6.36 3.11
CA ILE A 92 27.34 6.15 2.83
C ILE A 92 27.53 6.02 1.32
N ALA A 93 28.50 6.74 0.76
CA ALA A 93 28.86 6.61 -0.65
C ALA A 93 29.44 5.21 -0.93
N GLU A 94 28.91 4.52 -1.94
CA GLU A 94 29.32 3.19 -2.37
C GLU A 94 29.27 3.09 -3.90
N ASN A 95 30.43 2.99 -4.55
CA ASN A 95 30.56 2.79 -6.01
C ASN A 95 29.78 3.82 -6.86
N GLY A 96 29.77 5.09 -6.44
CA GLY A 96 29.04 6.16 -7.15
C GLY A 96 27.53 6.21 -6.86
N LEU A 97 27.06 5.41 -5.91
CA LEU A 97 25.69 5.41 -5.38
C LEU A 97 25.72 5.68 -3.87
N TRP A 98 24.55 5.75 -3.25
CA TRP A 98 24.38 5.99 -1.82
C TRP A 98 23.71 4.79 -1.16
N ARG A 99 24.43 4.13 -0.25
CA ARG A 99 23.90 3.06 0.59
C ARG A 99 23.22 3.67 1.80
N ARG A 100 21.97 3.28 2.03
CA ARG A 100 21.13 3.71 3.16
C ARG A 100 20.73 2.48 3.96
N ARG A 101 21.10 2.43 5.24
CA ARG A 101 20.72 1.36 6.17
C ARG A 101 19.59 1.85 7.07
N LEU A 102 18.53 1.05 7.14
CA LEU A 102 17.33 1.29 7.92
C LEU A 102 17.00 0.02 8.70
N GLU A 103 16.85 0.13 10.01
CA GLU A 103 16.25 -0.90 10.84
C GLU A 103 14.74 -0.65 11.00
N VAL A 104 13.94 -1.70 10.83
CA VAL A 104 12.48 -1.63 10.89
C VAL A 104 11.95 -2.64 11.89
N SER A 105 11.28 -2.15 12.92
CA SER A 105 10.55 -2.98 13.88
C SER A 105 9.05 -2.83 13.66
N LEU A 106 8.39 -3.90 13.23
CA LEU A 106 6.95 -3.90 12.98
C LEU A 106 6.19 -4.17 14.27
N GLN A 107 5.30 -3.26 14.66
CA GLN A 107 4.38 -3.55 15.75
C GLN A 107 3.21 -4.41 15.24
N ALA A 108 2.77 -5.37 16.05
CA ALA A 108 1.63 -6.25 15.78
C ALA A 108 1.74 -7.20 14.56
N ASN A 109 2.96 -7.66 14.20
CA ASN A 109 3.20 -8.70 13.19
C ASN A 109 2.47 -8.43 11.87
N SER A 110 2.60 -7.20 11.35
CA SER A 110 1.97 -6.80 10.10
C SER A 110 2.32 -7.79 8.98
N PRO A 111 1.33 -8.42 8.31
CA PRO A 111 1.60 -9.40 7.26
C PRO A 111 2.22 -8.79 6.01
N VAL A 112 2.20 -7.46 5.86
CA VAL A 112 2.80 -6.78 4.72
C VAL A 112 3.39 -5.45 5.15
N LEU A 113 4.65 -5.22 4.79
CA LEU A 113 5.29 -3.91 4.80
C LEU A 113 5.54 -3.49 3.35
N PHE A 114 5.10 -2.30 2.99
CA PHE A 114 5.51 -1.65 1.76
C PHE A 114 6.30 -0.40 2.08
N LEU A 115 7.53 -0.34 1.58
CA LEU A 115 8.34 0.87 1.60
C LEU A 115 8.33 1.48 0.21
N THR A 116 7.94 2.73 0.12
CA THR A 116 7.93 3.51 -1.11
C THR A 116 8.91 4.65 -0.96
N LEU A 117 9.79 4.80 -1.93
CA LEU A 117 10.75 5.88 -2.05
C LEU A 117 10.19 6.90 -3.04
N ASP A 118 10.64 8.14 -2.89
CA ASP A 118 10.38 9.18 -3.89
C ASP A 118 10.80 8.73 -5.30
N GLY A 119 10.07 9.17 -6.32
CA GLY A 119 10.24 8.76 -7.71
C GLY A 119 11.63 9.06 -8.27
N ASP A 120 12.30 10.06 -7.73
CA ASP A 120 13.62 10.52 -8.16
C ASP A 120 14.77 9.88 -7.36
N ALA A 121 14.47 8.94 -6.46
CA ALA A 121 15.48 8.30 -5.61
C ALA A 121 16.50 7.44 -6.39
N GLY A 122 16.13 6.96 -7.59
CA GLY A 122 16.98 6.08 -8.39
C GLY A 122 17.36 4.78 -7.66
N LEU A 123 16.39 4.04 -7.12
CA LEU A 123 16.64 2.78 -6.42
C LEU A 123 17.24 1.72 -7.37
N GLN A 124 18.46 1.31 -7.10
CA GLN A 124 19.19 0.30 -7.89
C GLN A 124 19.18 -1.08 -7.22
N LYS A 125 19.32 -1.13 -5.90
CA LYS A 125 19.40 -2.40 -5.17
C LYS A 125 18.73 -2.29 -3.81
N ALA A 126 18.12 -3.40 -3.36
CA ALA A 126 17.65 -3.53 -1.98
C ALA A 126 18.04 -4.88 -1.40
N ARG A 127 18.49 -4.86 -0.15
CA ARG A 127 18.73 -6.06 0.66
C ARG A 127 17.88 -6.03 1.91
N VAL A 128 17.45 -7.20 2.36
CA VAL A 128 16.71 -7.41 3.60
C VAL A 128 17.45 -8.46 4.39
N ASN A 129 17.94 -8.12 5.58
CA ASN A 129 18.78 -8.96 6.42
C ASN A 129 19.98 -9.54 5.64
N GLY A 130 20.62 -8.69 4.80
CA GLY A 130 21.75 -9.05 3.94
C GLY A 130 21.38 -9.85 2.68
N ILE A 131 20.13 -10.29 2.52
CA ILE A 131 19.66 -11.06 1.36
C ILE A 131 19.17 -10.09 0.29
N VAL A 132 19.61 -10.28 -0.96
CA VAL A 132 19.17 -9.44 -2.09
C VAL A 132 17.67 -9.66 -2.35
N ALA A 133 16.90 -8.59 -2.19
CA ALA A 133 15.45 -8.58 -2.43
C ALA A 133 15.11 -7.89 -3.77
N LEU A 134 15.96 -6.98 -4.22
CA LEU A 134 15.82 -6.25 -5.48
C LEU A 134 17.21 -5.94 -6.04
N ASP A 135 17.36 -6.11 -7.34
CA ASP A 135 18.58 -5.77 -8.08
C ASP A 135 18.19 -5.41 -9.53
N THR A 136 18.41 -4.17 -9.93
CA THR A 136 18.03 -3.63 -11.24
C THR A 136 18.92 -4.15 -12.39
N ASP A 137 20.11 -4.65 -12.08
CA ASP A 137 21.02 -5.21 -13.09
C ASP A 137 20.54 -6.57 -13.60
N ILE A 138 19.66 -7.24 -12.85
CA ILE A 138 19.06 -8.50 -13.27
C ILE A 138 18.08 -8.22 -14.42
N VAL A 139 18.40 -8.76 -15.60
CA VAL A 139 17.60 -8.58 -16.82
C VAL A 139 16.21 -9.21 -16.65
N GLY A 140 15.22 -8.36 -16.38
CA GLY A 140 13.81 -8.74 -16.34
C GLY A 140 13.12 -8.63 -17.70
N LYS A 141 11.96 -9.28 -17.82
CA LYS A 141 11.10 -9.18 -19.03
C LYS A 141 10.55 -7.78 -19.30
N ARG A 142 10.56 -6.88 -18.31
CA ARG A 142 10.00 -5.53 -18.39
C ARG A 142 10.90 -4.57 -17.60
N LYS A 143 11.34 -3.47 -18.22
CA LYS A 143 11.93 -2.33 -17.50
C LYS A 143 10.80 -1.53 -16.87
N ARG A 144 10.83 -1.37 -15.55
CA ARG A 144 9.90 -0.52 -14.79
C ARG A 144 10.72 0.29 -13.81
N ALA A 145 10.34 1.56 -13.61
CA ALA A 145 10.86 2.33 -12.49
C ALA A 145 10.47 1.62 -11.19
N LEU A 146 11.47 1.25 -10.40
CA LEU A 146 11.27 0.63 -9.10
C LEU A 146 11.26 1.76 -8.08
N ARG A 147 10.12 1.92 -7.39
CA ARG A 147 9.89 2.99 -6.42
C ARG A 147 9.80 2.46 -4.99
N GLY A 148 10.18 1.21 -4.75
CA GLY A 148 9.92 0.62 -3.45
C GLY A 148 10.11 -0.88 -3.35
N LEU A 149 9.87 -1.37 -2.15
CA LEU A 149 10.02 -2.74 -1.72
C LEU A 149 8.72 -3.20 -1.04
N ARG A 150 8.25 -4.40 -1.38
CA ARG A 150 7.13 -5.06 -0.70
C ARG A 150 7.64 -6.32 -0.01
N LEU A 151 7.47 -6.38 1.31
CA LEU A 151 7.77 -7.54 2.13
C LEU A 151 6.46 -8.19 2.55
N VAL A 152 6.35 -9.51 2.37
CA VAL A 152 5.17 -10.31 2.70
C VAL A 152 5.56 -11.30 3.79
N TYR A 153 4.84 -11.28 4.90
CA TYR A 153 5.17 -11.99 6.14
C TYR A 153 6.61 -11.75 6.60
N PRO A 154 6.98 -10.47 6.89
CA PRO A 154 8.33 -10.11 7.33
C PRO A 154 8.77 -10.80 8.63
N GLY A 155 7.84 -11.32 9.42
CA GLY A 155 8.11 -11.92 10.73
C GLY A 155 8.08 -10.89 11.86
N ASP A 156 8.55 -11.32 13.03
CA ASP A 156 8.39 -10.58 14.29
C ASP A 156 9.71 -9.93 14.75
N GLU A 157 10.83 -10.33 14.16
CA GLU A 157 12.15 -9.79 14.44
C GLU A 157 12.39 -8.48 13.65
N PRO A 158 13.20 -7.55 14.18
CA PRO A 158 13.61 -6.37 13.43
C PRO A 158 14.24 -6.72 12.09
N LEU A 159 13.89 -5.95 11.06
CA LEU A 159 14.43 -6.09 9.71
C LEU A 159 15.51 -5.05 9.48
N VAL A 160 16.65 -5.47 8.96
CA VAL A 160 17.67 -4.58 8.44
C VAL A 160 17.48 -4.45 6.93
N ILE A 161 17.13 -3.26 6.47
CA ILE A 161 16.91 -2.95 5.07
C ILE A 161 18.05 -2.05 4.60
N GLU A 162 18.74 -2.49 3.55
CA GLU A 162 19.78 -1.71 2.89
C GLU A 162 19.30 -1.33 1.49
N LEU A 163 19.28 -0.04 1.19
CA LEU A 163 18.89 0.51 -0.10
C LEU A 163 20.11 1.14 -0.77
N LEU A 164 20.30 0.88 -2.06
CA LEU A 164 21.32 1.53 -2.87
C LEU A 164 20.62 2.45 -3.87
N THR A 165 20.83 3.76 -3.72
CA THR A 165 20.09 4.82 -4.43
C THR A 165 21.03 5.77 -5.15
N GLU A 166 20.57 6.45 -6.20
CA GLU A 166 21.32 7.51 -6.87
C GLU A 166 21.30 8.83 -6.07
N ALA A 167 20.21 9.09 -5.34
CA ALA A 167 20.04 10.31 -4.56
C ALA A 167 21.04 10.41 -3.41
N GLU A 168 21.74 11.55 -3.32
CA GLU A 168 22.73 11.88 -2.26
C GLU A 168 22.09 12.43 -0.98
N GLY A 169 21.13 13.35 -1.16
CA GLY A 169 20.54 14.12 -0.07
C GLY A 169 19.60 13.31 0.83
N GLU A 170 18.81 14.04 1.61
CA GLU A 170 17.68 13.43 2.31
C GLU A 170 16.73 12.74 1.32
N LEU A 171 16.06 11.70 1.80
CA LEU A 171 15.17 10.90 0.97
C LEU A 171 13.85 10.64 1.68
N ASP A 172 12.76 11.09 1.07
CA ASP A 172 11.41 10.89 1.60
C ASP A 172 10.89 9.47 1.29
N LEU A 173 10.34 8.84 2.31
CA LEU A 173 9.75 7.51 2.26
C LEU A 173 8.33 7.52 2.81
N ALA A 174 7.51 6.62 2.27
CA ALA A 174 6.27 6.17 2.88
C ALA A 174 6.34 4.67 3.19
N ALA A 175 6.09 4.31 4.45
CA ALA A 175 5.80 2.95 4.84
C ALA A 175 4.29 2.73 4.93
N ALA A 176 3.78 1.65 4.33
CA ALA A 176 2.43 1.17 4.58
C ALA A 176 2.47 -0.21 5.21
N THR A 177 1.91 -0.35 6.41
CA THR A 177 1.72 -1.64 7.11
C THR A 177 0.28 -2.09 6.98
N TRP A 178 0.08 -3.40 6.82
CA TRP A 178 -1.25 -4.01 6.72
C TRP A 178 -1.71 -4.57 8.07
N HIS A 179 -3.02 -4.50 8.31
CA HIS A 179 -3.67 -4.98 9.51
C HIS A 179 -5.03 -5.63 9.16
N PRO A 180 -5.54 -6.53 10.01
CA PRO A 180 -6.92 -6.99 9.90
C PRO A 180 -7.87 -5.81 9.96
N LEU A 181 -8.80 -5.72 9.00
CA LEU A 181 -9.82 -4.68 9.00
C LEU A 181 -10.83 -4.95 10.14
N PRO A 182 -11.04 -4.01 11.09
CA PRO A 182 -12.00 -4.24 12.15
C PRO A 182 -13.42 -4.40 11.60
N GLY A 183 -14.07 -5.53 11.94
CA GLY A 183 -15.40 -5.87 11.42
C GLY A 183 -16.48 -4.84 11.75
N VAL A 184 -16.32 -4.04 12.81
CA VAL A 184 -17.23 -2.94 13.15
C VAL A 184 -17.28 -1.84 12.08
N LEU A 185 -16.15 -1.60 11.38
CA LEU A 185 -16.10 -0.61 10.31
C LEU A 185 -16.76 -1.11 9.03
N THR A 186 -16.76 -2.42 8.81
CA THR A 186 -17.37 -3.02 7.62
C THR A 186 -18.82 -3.44 7.83
N ALA A 187 -19.25 -3.69 9.07
CA ALA A 187 -20.60 -4.14 9.40
C ALA A 187 -21.74 -3.30 8.77
N PRO A 188 -21.67 -1.95 8.74
CA PRO A 188 -22.70 -1.13 8.10
C PRO A 188 -22.81 -1.32 6.58
N PHE A 189 -21.78 -1.88 5.94
CA PHE A 189 -21.68 -2.06 4.50
C PHE A 189 -21.79 -3.53 4.07
N MET A 190 -21.48 -4.46 4.99
CA MET A 190 -21.51 -5.90 4.75
C MET A 190 -22.93 -6.50 4.86
N GLY A 191 -23.89 -5.77 5.42
CA GLY A 191 -25.30 -6.16 5.33
C GLY A 191 -25.75 -6.17 3.87
N ASN A 192 -25.90 -7.38 3.30
CA ASN A 192 -26.23 -7.67 1.88
C ASN A 192 -25.05 -7.68 0.87
N TRP A 193 -23.78 -7.66 1.31
CA TRP A 193 -22.64 -7.81 0.39
C TRP A 193 -22.48 -9.27 -0.04
N PRO A 194 -22.60 -9.63 -1.33
CA PRO A 194 -22.51 -11.02 -1.76
C PRO A 194 -21.09 -11.60 -1.57
N ASP A 195 -20.98 -12.82 -1.06
CA ASP A 195 -19.68 -13.49 -0.86
C ASP A 195 -18.88 -13.61 -2.18
N ASP A 196 -19.57 -13.69 -3.32
CA ASP A 196 -19.01 -13.78 -4.67
C ASP A 196 -18.63 -12.41 -5.29
N ALA A 197 -19.01 -11.30 -4.65
CA ALA A 197 -18.62 -9.95 -5.06
C ALA A 197 -17.30 -9.49 -4.45
N GLN A 198 -16.76 -10.23 -3.47
CA GLN A 198 -15.49 -9.90 -2.82
C GLN A 198 -14.30 -10.23 -3.74
N PRO A 199 -13.35 -9.30 -3.96
CA PRO A 199 -12.19 -9.56 -4.79
C PRO A 199 -11.25 -10.56 -4.12
N PHE A 200 -10.98 -11.66 -4.81
CA PHE A 200 -10.12 -12.75 -4.34
C PHE A 200 -8.66 -12.35 -4.01
N LEU A 201 -8.20 -11.18 -4.48
CA LEU A 201 -6.80 -10.72 -4.38
C LEU A 201 -6.56 -9.69 -3.29
N PHE A 202 -7.59 -8.93 -2.91
CA PHE A 202 -7.50 -7.84 -1.94
C PHE A 202 -8.62 -8.04 -0.94
N GLY A 203 -8.40 -8.92 0.03
CA GLY A 203 -9.31 -9.06 1.15
C GLY A 203 -9.45 -7.75 1.94
N PRO A 204 -10.46 -7.66 2.82
CA PRO A 204 -10.66 -6.53 3.71
C PRO A 204 -9.39 -6.31 4.55
N ARG A 205 -8.78 -5.13 4.41
CA ARG A 205 -7.55 -4.76 5.12
C ARG A 205 -7.61 -3.35 5.65
N ALA A 206 -6.90 -3.12 6.74
CA ALA A 206 -6.57 -1.80 7.25
C ALA A 206 -5.10 -1.49 6.92
N GLU A 207 -4.81 -0.26 6.50
CA GLU A 207 -3.46 0.23 6.20
C GLU A 207 -3.14 1.41 7.11
N LEU A 208 -2.00 1.35 7.80
CA LEU A 208 -1.38 2.55 8.38
C LEU A 208 -0.29 3.03 7.43
N VAL A 209 -0.32 4.31 7.07
CA VAL A 209 0.71 4.99 6.29
C VAL A 209 1.54 5.87 7.22
N GLN A 210 2.85 5.65 7.25
CA GLN A 210 3.82 6.49 7.96
C GLN A 210 4.78 7.11 6.95
N LYS A 211 4.89 8.44 6.97
CA LYS A 211 5.88 9.18 6.18
C LYS A 211 7.06 9.53 7.07
N PHE A 212 8.26 9.41 6.52
CA PHE A 212 9.50 9.74 7.22
C PHE A 212 10.61 9.98 6.20
N THR A 213 11.68 10.62 6.64
CA THR A 213 12.80 11.00 5.78
C THR A 213 14.05 10.26 6.25
N LEU A 214 14.75 9.60 5.32
CA LEU A 214 16.07 9.04 5.59
C LEU A 214 17.12 10.15 5.49
N PRO A 215 18.12 10.16 6.39
CA PRO A 215 19.19 11.14 6.35
C PRO A 215 20.01 10.99 5.06
N GLY A 216 20.54 12.12 4.56
CA GLY A 216 21.51 12.14 3.48
C GLY A 216 22.91 11.67 3.92
N GLY A 217 23.86 11.77 3.00
CA GLY A 217 25.26 11.49 3.31
C GLY A 217 25.88 12.54 4.22
N GLU A 218 26.72 12.12 5.17
CA GLU A 218 27.70 13.02 5.76
C GLU A 218 28.86 13.16 4.77
N ALA A 219 29.15 14.40 4.36
CA ALA A 219 30.39 14.69 3.65
C ALA A 219 31.55 14.36 4.60
N VAL A 220 32.23 13.24 4.38
CA VAL A 220 33.50 12.98 5.04
C VAL A 220 34.48 14.02 4.53
N LEU A 221 34.63 15.11 5.29
CA LEU A 221 35.76 16.02 5.15
C LEU A 221 36.99 15.17 5.50
N LEU A 222 37.63 14.63 4.47
CA LEU A 222 39.00 14.16 4.57
C LEU A 222 39.84 15.42 4.88
N GLU A 223 40.25 15.56 6.14
CA GLU A 223 41.31 16.49 6.54
C GLU A 223 42.64 16.15 5.85
#